data_AF-A0A246J8P0-F1
#
_entry.id   AF-A0A246J8P0-F1
#
_cell.length_a   1.000
_cell.length_b   1.000
_cell.length_c   1.000
_cell.angle_alpha   90.00
_cell.angle_beta   90.00
_cell.angle_gamma   90.00
#
_symmetry.space_group_name_H-M   'P 1'
#
loop_
_entity.id
_entity.type
_entity.pdbx_description
1 polymer ?
#
loop_
_entity_poly.entity_id
_entity_poly.type
_entity_poly.pdbx_seq_one_letter_code
_entity_poly.pdbx_strand_id
1 'polypeptide(L)'
;MNPMMSSTPAASFVPPPAFPDFRPAHSVNAELLLSTPLTVVVRARLEFLDTAGHADEKDLALVIPRSRCQGDAPYWPALLSAAQEHWHRCPGSARRLLACLDGEWQTLLTAQRGH
;
A
#
# COMPACT_ATOMS: atom_id res chain seq x y z
N MET A 1 -54.90 -13.98 31.01
CA MET A 1 -54.53 -13.96 29.57
C MET A 1 -53.61 -12.77 29.37
N ASN A 2 -52.30 -13.00 29.23
CA ASN A 2 -51.28 -11.95 29.05
C ASN A 2 -50.71 -12.03 27.63
N PRO A 3 -50.60 -10.92 26.86
CA PRO A 3 -49.87 -10.94 25.60
C PRO A 3 -48.36 -10.84 25.83
N MET A 4 -47.63 -11.72 25.14
CA MET A 4 -46.16 -11.78 25.12
C MET A 4 -45.57 -10.56 24.40
N MET A 5 -44.57 -9.93 25.02
CA MET A 5 -43.65 -9.01 24.35
C MET A 5 -42.64 -9.83 23.53
N SER A 6 -42.66 -9.67 22.21
CA SER A 6 -41.59 -10.15 21.33
C SER A 6 -40.47 -9.11 21.31
N SER A 7 -39.40 -9.37 22.06
CA SER A 7 -38.15 -8.62 21.95
C SER A 7 -37.37 -9.08 20.72
N THR A 8 -37.29 -8.20 19.73
CA THR A 8 -36.40 -8.33 18.58
C THR A 8 -34.93 -8.25 19.05
N PRO A 9 -34.04 -9.19 18.71
CA PRO A 9 -32.61 -9.02 19.00
C PRO A 9 -32.04 -7.92 18.10
N ALA A 10 -31.48 -6.88 18.72
CA ALA A 10 -30.71 -5.85 18.04
C ALA A 10 -29.52 -6.52 17.33
N ALA A 11 -29.47 -6.39 16.00
CA ALA A 11 -28.33 -6.82 15.20
C ALA A 11 -27.07 -6.17 15.76
N SER A 12 -26.17 -6.99 16.31
CA SER A 12 -24.86 -6.54 16.77
C SER A 12 -24.06 -6.10 15.55
N PHE A 13 -24.00 -4.79 15.32
CA PHE A 13 -23.13 -4.18 14.34
C PHE A 13 -21.70 -4.33 14.86
N VAL A 14 -20.95 -5.30 14.34
CA VAL A 14 -19.51 -5.37 14.55
C VAL A 14 -18.90 -4.28 13.69
N PRO A 15 -18.31 -3.21 14.27
CA PRO A 15 -17.60 -2.23 13.46
C PRO A 15 -16.48 -2.97 12.70
N PRO A 16 -16.23 -2.64 11.41
CA PRO A 16 -15.14 -3.23 10.68
C PRO A 16 -13.85 -3.06 11.49
N PRO A 17 -12.94 -4.05 11.51
CA PRO A 17 -11.69 -3.93 12.24
C PRO A 17 -11.03 -2.63 11.79
N ALA A 18 -10.79 -1.73 12.75
CA ALA A 18 -10.01 -0.53 12.52
C ALA A 18 -8.74 -0.98 11.80
N PHE A 19 -8.47 -0.37 10.65
CA PHE A 19 -7.34 -0.63 9.78
C PHE A 19 -6.11 -1.02 10.61
N PRO A 20 -5.35 -2.07 10.22
CA PRO A 20 -4.26 -2.61 11.03
C PRO A 20 -3.42 -1.45 11.57
N ASP A 21 -3.34 -1.39 12.90
CA ASP A 21 -2.72 -0.33 13.69
C ASP A 21 -1.45 0.15 13.01
N PHE A 22 -1.55 1.27 12.28
CA PHE A 22 -0.42 1.81 11.55
C PHE A 22 0.56 2.32 12.60
N ARG A 23 1.66 1.57 12.80
CA ARG A 23 2.72 1.96 13.73
C ARG A 23 3.79 2.71 12.96
N PRO A 24 3.94 4.03 13.16
CA PRO A 24 5.03 4.77 12.54
C PRO A 24 6.36 4.22 13.06
N ALA A 25 7.13 3.58 12.17
CA ALA A 25 8.46 3.05 12.50
C ALA A 25 9.54 4.12 12.26
N HIS A 26 9.67 4.56 11.01
CA HIS A 26 10.51 5.69 10.59
C HIS A 26 9.95 6.26 9.29
N SER A 27 10.07 7.57 9.10
CA SER A 27 9.78 8.26 7.85
C SER A 27 10.96 8.12 6.90
N VAL A 28 10.67 8.02 5.60
CA VAL A 28 11.69 7.96 4.55
C VAL A 28 11.50 9.11 3.58
N ASN A 29 12.62 9.63 3.08
CA ASN A 29 12.62 10.70 2.11
C ASN A 29 12.44 10.12 0.71
N ALA A 30 11.18 10.01 0.27
CA ALA A 30 10.86 9.46 -1.03
C ALA A 30 10.75 10.56 -2.10
N GLU A 31 11.14 10.26 -3.35
CA GLU A 31 10.94 11.17 -4.47
C GLU A 31 9.45 11.36 -4.74
N LEU A 32 9.00 12.61 -4.63
CA LEU A 32 7.61 12.97 -4.75
C LEU A 32 7.29 13.38 -6.18
N LEU A 33 6.27 12.75 -6.74
CA LEU A 33 5.68 13.17 -8.01
C LEU A 33 4.63 14.26 -7.79
N LEU A 34 3.88 14.15 -6.70
CA LEU A 34 2.82 15.09 -6.34
C LEU A 34 2.64 15.10 -4.82
N SER A 35 2.48 16.30 -4.25
CA SER A 35 2.08 16.47 -2.86
C SER A 35 0.76 17.23 -2.82
N THR A 36 -0.24 16.66 -2.16
CA THR A 36 -1.57 17.26 -1.97
C THR A 36 -1.91 17.32 -0.48
N PRO A 37 -2.90 18.13 -0.07
CA PRO A 37 -3.29 18.22 1.35
C PRO A 37 -3.69 16.87 1.97
N LEU A 38 -4.17 15.91 1.17
CA LEU A 38 -4.66 14.62 1.67
C LEU A 38 -3.74 13.44 1.34
N THR A 39 -2.90 13.55 0.31
CA THR A 39 -2.07 12.45 -0.17
C THR A 39 -0.70 12.94 -0.62
N VAL A 40 0.28 12.06 -0.49
CA VAL A 40 1.61 12.18 -1.07
C VAL A 40 1.75 11.08 -2.11
N VAL A 41 2.21 11.43 -3.30
CA VAL A 41 2.40 10.50 -4.42
C VAL A 41 3.90 10.33 -4.64
N VAL A 42 4.36 9.11 -4.45
CA VAL A 42 5.77 8.73 -4.53
C VAL A 42 6.06 8.03 -5.86
N ARG A 43 7.23 8.32 -6.43
CA ARG A 43 7.70 7.62 -7.62
C ARG A 43 8.16 6.21 -7.27
N ALA A 44 7.63 5.25 -8.02
CA ALA A 44 8.03 3.85 -7.93
C ALA A 44 8.21 3.23 -9.31
N ARG A 45 8.83 2.06 -9.34
CA ARG A 45 9.01 1.26 -10.54
C ARG A 45 8.71 -0.20 -10.21
N LEU A 46 7.90 -0.83 -11.04
CA LEU A 46 7.66 -2.27 -10.99
C LEU A 46 8.36 -2.93 -12.16
N GLU A 47 9.22 -3.88 -11.85
CA GLU A 47 9.79 -4.82 -12.81
C GLU A 47 8.98 -6.11 -12.76
N PHE A 48 8.54 -6.59 -13.92
CA PHE A 48 7.72 -7.79 -14.03
C PHE A 48 8.08 -8.58 -15.29
N LEU A 49 7.66 -9.84 -15.33
CA LEU A 49 7.62 -10.61 -16.57
C LEU A 49 6.22 -10.48 -17.17
N ASP A 50 6.13 -10.09 -18.43
CA ASP A 50 4.87 -10.07 -19.17
C ASP A 50 4.33 -11.50 -19.37
N THR A 51 3.15 -11.62 -19.98
CA THR A 51 2.52 -12.93 -20.27
C THR A 51 3.29 -13.76 -21.30
N ALA A 52 4.20 -13.15 -22.06
CA ALA A 52 5.08 -13.82 -23.00
C ALA A 52 6.43 -14.23 -22.36
N GLY A 53 6.65 -13.91 -21.08
CA GLY A 53 7.86 -14.22 -20.33
C GLY A 53 9.01 -13.22 -20.54
N HIS A 54 8.78 -12.08 -21.21
CA HIS A 54 9.77 -11.03 -21.37
C HIS A 54 9.84 -10.14 -20.13
N ALA A 55 11.05 -9.69 -19.78
CA ALA A 55 11.23 -8.72 -18.72
C ALA A 55 10.82 -7.33 -19.20
N ASP A 56 9.93 -6.69 -18.45
CA ASP A 56 9.43 -5.35 -18.70
C ASP A 56 9.47 -4.52 -17.41
N GLU A 57 9.51 -3.20 -17.56
CA GLU A 57 9.49 -2.26 -16.45
C GLU A 57 8.37 -1.22 -16.62
N LYS A 58 7.73 -0.88 -15.51
CA LYS A 58 6.64 0.09 -15.49
C LYS A 58 6.84 1.08 -14.36
N ASP A 59 6.94 2.36 -14.70
CA ASP A 59 6.85 3.43 -13.71
C ASP A 59 5.44 3.46 -13.10
N LEU A 60 5.40 3.58 -11.77
CA LEU A 60 4.19 3.59 -10.95
C LEU A 60 4.21 4.79 -10.01
N ALA A 61 3.00 5.18 -9.61
CA ALA A 61 2.78 6.21 -8.61
C ALA A 61 2.18 5.55 -7.37
N LEU A 62 2.94 5.51 -6.26
CA LEU A 62 2.43 5.02 -4.98
C LEU A 62 1.70 6.17 -4.28
N VAL A 63 0.40 6.01 -4.10
CA VAL A 63 -0.44 7.02 -3.42
C VAL A 63 -0.51 6.70 -1.95
N ILE A 64 -0.02 7.60 -1.11
CA ILE A 64 0.09 7.42 0.33
C ILE A 64 -0.75 8.50 1.02
N PRO A 65 -1.69 8.14 1.92
CA PRO A 65 -2.47 9.13 2.65
C PRO A 65 -1.57 9.93 3.59
N ARG A 66 -1.79 11.24 3.67
CA ARG A 66 -0.95 12.15 4.46
C ARG A 66 -1.00 11.88 5.97
N SER A 67 -2.04 11.20 6.46
CA SER A 67 -2.11 10.67 7.83
C SER A 67 -1.06 9.60 8.15
N ARG A 68 -0.44 9.02 7.11
CA ARG A 68 0.67 8.06 7.21
C ARG A 68 1.99 8.64 6.71
N CYS A 69 2.13 9.96 6.77
CA CYS A 69 3.34 10.70 6.44
C CYS A 69 3.74 11.61 7.60
N GLN A 70 5.03 11.89 7.72
CA GLN A 70 5.56 13.00 8.50
C GLN A 70 5.86 14.17 7.55
N GLY A 71 4.91 15.12 7.46
CA GLY A 71 4.98 16.18 6.46
C GLY A 71 4.79 15.61 5.04
N ASP A 72 5.84 15.64 4.23
CA ASP A 72 5.88 15.05 2.90
C ASP A 72 6.61 13.69 2.86
N ALA A 73 7.25 13.28 3.96
CA ALA A 73 7.97 12.02 4.05
C ALA A 73 7.01 10.88 4.44
N PRO A 74 6.73 9.90 3.56
CA PRO A 74 5.92 8.74 3.94
C PRO A 74 6.64 7.90 4.99
N TYR A 75 5.87 7.29 5.89
CA TYR A 75 6.42 6.26 6.76
C TYR A 75 6.67 4.96 6.00
N TRP A 76 7.73 4.24 6.36
CA TRP A 76 8.10 2.97 5.70
C TRP A 76 6.96 1.95 5.60
N PRO A 77 6.16 1.67 6.64
CA PRO A 77 5.06 0.71 6.52
C PRO A 77 3.95 1.17 5.57
N ALA A 78 3.76 2.50 5.42
CA ALA A 78 2.77 3.06 4.50
C ALA A 78 3.24 2.90 3.05
N LEU A 79 4.52 3.15 2.80
CA LEU A 79 5.15 2.92 1.51
C LEU A 79 5.10 1.45 1.10
N LEU A 80 5.41 0.53 2.01
CA LEU A 80 5.27 -0.92 1.79
C LEU A 80 3.82 -1.34 1.52
N SER A 81 2.87 -0.81 2.27
CA SER A 81 1.44 -1.11 2.07
C SER A 81 1.01 -0.70 0.66
N ALA A 82 1.33 0.53 0.24
CA ALA A 82 1.03 1.01 -1.12
C ALA A 82 1.72 0.14 -2.19
N ALA A 83 2.99 -0.22 -1.98
CA ALA A 83 3.71 -1.11 -2.88
C ALA A 83 3.03 -2.49 -3.01
N GLN A 84 2.56 -3.09 -1.92
CA GLN A 84 1.85 -4.37 -1.94
C GLN A 84 0.55 -4.31 -2.75
N GLU A 85 -0.22 -3.23 -2.60
CA GLU A 85 -1.44 -3.05 -3.39
C GLU A 85 -1.17 -3.02 -4.89
N HIS A 86 -0.07 -2.37 -5.32
CA HIS A 86 0.36 -2.36 -6.71
C HIS A 86 0.96 -3.68 -7.18
N TRP A 87 1.67 -4.38 -6.28
CA TRP A 87 2.25 -5.70 -6.56
C TRP A 87 1.18 -6.70 -7.01
N HIS A 88 0.04 -6.75 -6.32
CA HIS A 88 -1.06 -7.64 -6.67
C HIS A 88 -1.80 -7.27 -7.96
N ARG A 89 -1.66 -6.03 -8.43
CA ARG A 89 -2.27 -5.54 -9.68
C ARG A 89 -1.35 -5.70 -10.89
N CYS A 90 -0.19 -6.34 -10.72
CA CYS A 90 0.73 -6.59 -11.80
C CYS A 90 0.07 -7.48 -12.87
N PRO A 91 0.12 -7.11 -14.17
CA PRO A 91 -0.50 -7.88 -15.25
C PRO A 91 0.23 -9.20 -15.55
N GLY A 92 1.45 -9.37 -15.03
CA GLY A 92 2.23 -10.60 -15.16
C GLY A 92 2.92 -10.97 -13.84
N SER A 93 4.10 -11.57 -13.93
CA SER A 93 4.84 -12.01 -12.73
C SER A 93 5.70 -10.87 -12.19
N ALA A 94 5.23 -10.20 -11.13
CA ALA A 94 6.00 -9.17 -10.44
C ALA A 94 7.34 -9.75 -9.92
N ARG A 95 8.44 -9.05 -10.19
CA ARG A 95 9.80 -9.46 -9.79
C ARG A 95 10.38 -8.56 -8.72
N ARG A 96 10.34 -7.25 -8.93
CA ARG A 96 10.87 -6.25 -8.01
C ARG A 96 10.01 -5.00 -8.09
N LEU A 97 9.78 -4.38 -6.95
CA LEU A 97 9.15 -3.07 -6.86
C LEU A 97 10.11 -2.16 -6.12
N LEU A 98 10.53 -1.10 -6.78
CA LEU A 98 11.47 -0.11 -6.29
C LEU A 98 10.76 1.22 -6.05
N ALA A 99 11.25 2.00 -5.10
CA ALA A 99 10.91 3.41 -4.97
C ALA A 99 12.18 4.24 -4.96
N CYS A 100 12.10 5.47 -5.47
CA CYS A 100 13.21 6.40 -5.39
C CYS A 100 13.21 7.03 -3.99
N LEU A 101 14.24 6.73 -3.19
CA LEU A 101 14.40 7.15 -1.81
C LEU A 101 15.77 7.81 -1.67
N ASP A 102 15.83 9.04 -1.15
CA ASP A 102 17.06 9.83 -1.04
C ASP A 102 17.83 9.99 -2.38
N GLY A 103 17.09 9.97 -3.50
CA GLY A 103 17.66 10.05 -4.86
C GLY A 103 18.11 8.71 -5.44
N GLU A 104 18.00 7.62 -4.69
CA GLU A 104 18.45 6.28 -5.10
C GLU A 104 17.26 5.31 -5.23
N TRP A 105 17.32 4.40 -6.20
CA TRP A 105 16.31 3.36 -6.35
C TRP A 105 16.50 2.25 -5.31
N GLN A 106 15.61 2.22 -4.31
CA GLN A 106 15.62 1.21 -3.26
C GLN A 106 14.54 0.17 -3.49
N THR A 107 14.88 -1.11 -3.29
CA THR A 107 13.92 -2.22 -3.44
C THR A 107 12.98 -2.28 -2.24
N LEU A 108 11.68 -2.16 -2.48
CA LEU A 108 10.62 -2.29 -1.47
C LEU A 108 10.12 -3.73 -1.35
N LEU A 109 9.87 -4.36 -2.49
CA LEU A 109 9.38 -5.73 -2.58
C LEU A 109 10.18 -6.49 -3.63
N THR A 110 10.45 -7.76 -3.35
CA THR A 110 11.12 -8.66 -4.27
C THR A 110 10.43 -10.02 -4.23
N ALA A 111 10.22 -10.61 -5.39
CA ALA A 111 9.72 -11.98 -5.46
C ALA A 111 10.80 -12.89 -4.88
N GLN A 112 10.47 -13.60 -3.80
CA GLN A 112 11.30 -14.71 -3.34
C GLN A 112 11.31 -15.74 -4.48
N ARG A 113 12.44 -15.90 -5.16
CA ARG A 113 12.67 -17.07 -5.99
C ARG A 113 12.70 -18.27 -5.05
N GLY A 114 11.59 -18.98 -4.96
CA GLY A 114 11.57 -20.32 -4.36
C GLY A 114 12.65 -21.14 -5.04
N HIS A 115 13.61 -21.61 -4.25
CA HIS A 115 14.68 -22.49 -4.66
C HIS A 115 14.25 -23.93 -4.44
#